data_AF-A0A8T9Q168-F1
#
_entry.id   AF-A0A8T9Q168-F1
#
_cell.length_a   1.000
_cell.length_b   1.000
_cell.length_c   1.000
_cell.angle_alpha   90.00
_cell.angle_beta   90.00
_cell.angle_gamma   90.00
#
_symmetry.space_group_name_H-M   'P 1'
#
loop_
_entity.id
_entity.type
_entity.pdbx_description
1 polymer ?
#
loop_
_entity_poly.entity_id
_entity_poly.type
_entity_poly.pdbx_seq_one_letter_code
_entity_poly.pdbx_strand_id
1 'polypeptide(L)'
;MEEGTDLGIATALYGVAAKEGIQRIIIGQSFRTEGIAPLSWNYLDGKYLKAVHQRFGSVPLRPWSPNDPGFNLGLKEMFYYTFVRRIKTVTLLYHVDYVRSEVDELLARELEWQNPGAHYFDDLYQSVIYYLNRTKFNIDRRLFNYSALIRSGR
;
A
#
# COMPACT_ATOMS: atom_id res chain seq x y z
N MET A 1 -2.55 -8.58 7.36
CA MET A 1 -3.94 -8.55 6.85
C MET A 1 -4.22 -7.27 6.06
N GLU A 2 -3.70 -6.10 6.46
CA GLU A 2 -3.53 -4.92 5.55
C GLU A 2 -2.92 -5.30 4.20
N GLU A 3 -1.89 -6.13 4.26
CA GLU A 3 -1.22 -6.71 3.10
C GLU A 3 -2.17 -7.33 2.05
N GLY A 4 -3.28 -7.94 2.48
CA GLY A 4 -4.28 -8.49 1.56
C GLY A 4 -5.09 -7.40 0.83
N THR A 5 -5.42 -6.31 1.52
CA THR A 5 -6.11 -5.16 0.92
C THR A 5 -5.20 -4.39 -0.02
N ASP A 6 -3.92 -4.23 0.32
CA ASP A 6 -2.92 -3.59 -0.55
C ASP A 6 -2.72 -4.38 -1.84
N LEU A 7 -2.65 -5.72 -1.74
CA LEU A 7 -2.58 -6.57 -2.94
C LEU A 7 -3.82 -6.40 -3.80
N GLY A 8 -5.01 -6.34 -3.18
CA GLY A 8 -6.29 -6.16 -3.88
C GLY A 8 -6.37 -4.82 -4.60
N ILE A 9 -5.88 -3.74 -3.99
CA ILE A 9 -5.80 -2.43 -4.64
C ILE A 9 -4.82 -2.48 -5.81
N ALA A 10 -3.62 -3.03 -5.60
CA ALA A 10 -2.61 -3.13 -6.64
C ALA A 10 -3.10 -3.95 -7.85
N THR A 11 -3.69 -5.12 -7.62
CA THR A 11 -4.24 -5.97 -8.69
C THR A 11 -5.38 -5.26 -9.43
N ALA A 12 -6.30 -4.60 -8.72
CA ALA A 12 -7.37 -3.83 -9.34
C ALA A 12 -6.82 -2.73 -10.26
N LEU A 13 -5.84 -1.96 -9.79
CA LEU A 13 -5.20 -0.89 -10.58
C LEU A 13 -4.52 -1.45 -11.84
N TYR A 14 -3.74 -2.52 -11.72
CA TYR A 14 -3.10 -3.16 -12.89
C TYR A 14 -4.13 -3.75 -13.86
N GLY A 15 -5.18 -4.40 -13.36
CA GLY A 15 -6.24 -4.97 -14.18
C GLY A 15 -7.00 -3.91 -14.97
N VAL A 16 -7.40 -2.81 -14.32
CA VAL A 16 -8.07 -1.69 -14.99
C VAL A 16 -7.13 -1.01 -15.98
N ALA A 17 -5.87 -0.75 -15.61
CA ALA A 17 -4.91 -0.15 -16.54
C ALA A 17 -4.69 -1.03 -17.78
N ALA A 18 -4.62 -2.35 -17.60
CA ALA A 18 -4.57 -3.30 -18.70
C ALA A 18 -5.88 -3.36 -19.50
N LYS A 19 -7.04 -3.24 -18.87
CA LYS A 19 -8.33 -3.22 -19.57
C LYS A 19 -8.47 -1.98 -20.47
N GLU A 20 -8.12 -0.81 -19.93
CA GLU A 20 -8.34 0.49 -20.58
C GLU A 20 -7.13 0.96 -21.43
N GLY A 21 -6.06 0.16 -21.50
CA GLY A 21 -4.86 0.53 -22.27
C GLY A 21 -4.03 1.65 -21.64
N ILE A 22 -4.19 1.91 -20.34
CA ILE A 22 -3.48 2.94 -19.59
C ILE A 22 -2.09 2.42 -19.21
N GLN A 23 -1.06 3.22 -19.46
CA GLN A 23 0.33 2.85 -19.18
C GLN A 23 0.90 3.50 -17.92
N ARG A 24 0.12 4.33 -17.21
CA ARG A 24 0.57 5.06 -16.02
C ARG A 24 -0.40 4.92 -14.88
N ILE A 25 0.10 4.47 -13.73
CA ILE A 25 -0.63 4.44 -12.46
C ILE A 25 0.03 5.46 -11.55
N ILE A 26 -0.72 6.44 -11.07
CA ILE A 26 -0.21 7.45 -10.13
C ILE A 26 -0.49 6.96 -8.72
N ILE A 27 0.52 6.99 -7.86
CA ILE A 27 0.38 6.64 -6.44
C ILE A 27 0.93 7.75 -5.55
N GLY A 28 0.20 8.01 -4.47
CA GLY A 28 0.49 9.06 -3.49
C GLY A 28 1.31 8.56 -2.29
N GLN A 29 2.25 7.64 -2.50
CA GLN A 29 3.16 7.23 -1.42
C GLN A 29 4.31 8.23 -1.25
N SER A 30 4.77 8.44 -0.02
CA SER A 30 5.92 9.29 0.29
C SER A 30 6.91 8.60 1.24
N PHE A 31 8.04 8.14 0.72
CA PHE A 31 9.10 7.50 1.53
C PHE A 31 9.76 8.47 2.54
N ARG A 32 9.57 9.78 2.36
CA ARG A 32 10.10 10.82 3.25
C ARG A 32 9.27 10.97 4.52
N THR A 33 7.98 10.67 4.45
CA THR A 33 7.04 10.79 5.58
C THR A 33 6.64 9.42 6.13
N GLU A 34 6.40 8.44 5.26
CA GLU A 34 5.94 7.11 5.63
C GLU A 34 7.10 6.15 5.92
N GLY A 35 8.29 6.44 5.41
CA GLY A 35 9.48 5.61 5.61
C GLY A 35 9.52 4.34 4.76
N ILE A 36 10.43 3.44 5.15
CA ILE A 36 10.61 2.14 4.51
C ILE A 36 10.57 1.08 5.61
N ALA A 37 9.59 0.19 5.53
CA ALA A 37 9.46 -0.91 6.48
C ALA A 37 10.49 -2.02 6.17
N PRO A 38 11.09 -2.67 7.19
CA PRO A 38 11.89 -3.87 6.98
C PRO A 38 11.07 -4.98 6.31
N LEU A 39 11.68 -5.71 5.38
CA LEU A 39 10.99 -6.79 4.64
C LEU A 39 10.42 -7.86 5.57
N SER A 40 11.09 -8.17 6.68
CA SER A 40 10.62 -9.14 7.68
C SER A 40 9.36 -8.68 8.43
N TRP A 41 9.06 -7.38 8.42
CA TRP A 41 7.90 -6.80 9.10
C TRP A 41 6.73 -6.55 8.14
N ASN A 42 7.02 -6.44 6.84
CA ASN A 42 6.04 -6.16 5.79
C ASN A 42 6.49 -6.87 4.50
N TYR A 43 6.03 -8.11 4.30
CA TYR A 43 6.38 -8.92 3.12
C TYR A 43 5.13 -9.22 2.31
N LEU A 44 4.94 -8.44 1.25
CA LEU A 44 3.77 -8.57 0.39
C LEU A 44 4.14 -9.09 -1.00
N ASP A 45 3.70 -10.31 -1.33
CA ASP A 45 3.58 -10.75 -2.71
C ASP A 45 2.37 -11.66 -2.94
N GLY A 46 2.03 -11.88 -4.21
CA GLY A 46 0.93 -12.78 -4.57
C GLY A 46 1.17 -14.24 -4.17
N LYS A 47 2.40 -14.66 -3.86
CA LYS A 47 2.68 -16.02 -3.37
C LYS A 47 2.38 -16.15 -1.89
N TYR A 48 2.73 -15.16 -1.08
CA TYR A 48 2.44 -15.10 0.35
C TYR A 48 0.93 -15.16 0.59
N LEU A 49 0.15 -14.34 -0.13
CA LEU A 49 -1.31 -14.38 -0.02
C LEU A 49 -1.85 -15.77 -0.40
N LYS A 50 -1.34 -16.38 -1.49
CA LYS A 50 -1.73 -17.73 -1.89
C LYS A 50 -1.40 -18.77 -0.82
N ALA A 51 -0.23 -18.70 -0.20
CA ALA A 51 0.18 -19.63 0.85
C ALA A 51 -0.68 -19.50 2.11
N VAL A 52 -0.97 -18.28 2.55
CA VAL A 52 -1.89 -18.02 3.67
C VAL A 52 -3.29 -18.52 3.32
N HIS A 53 -3.78 -18.23 2.12
CA HIS A 53 -5.10 -18.65 1.67
C HIS A 53 -5.22 -20.18 1.51
N GLN A 54 -4.18 -20.88 1.05
CA GLN A 54 -4.17 -22.35 0.99
C GLN A 54 -4.31 -22.99 2.37
N ARG A 55 -3.78 -22.35 3.41
CA ARG A 55 -3.80 -22.87 4.77
C ARG A 55 -5.08 -22.53 5.53
N PHE A 56 -5.65 -21.35 5.30
CA PHE A 56 -6.74 -20.80 6.12
C PHE A 56 -7.97 -20.36 5.32
N GLY A 57 -7.91 -20.38 4.00
CA GLY A 57 -9.00 -19.93 3.13
C GLY A 57 -10.10 -20.98 2.99
N SER A 58 -11.35 -20.51 2.92
CA SER A 58 -12.54 -21.34 2.75
C SER A 58 -13.26 -21.13 1.41
N VAL A 59 -12.90 -20.09 0.66
CA VAL A 59 -13.55 -19.69 -0.60
C VAL A 59 -12.50 -19.67 -1.71
N PRO A 60 -12.76 -20.20 -2.91
CA PRO A 60 -11.78 -20.19 -3.99
C PRO A 60 -11.35 -18.77 -4.37
N LEU A 61 -10.03 -18.58 -4.60
CA LEU A 61 -9.52 -17.32 -5.15
C LEU A 61 -10.00 -17.13 -6.59
N ARG A 62 -10.26 -15.87 -6.95
CA ARG A 62 -10.59 -15.49 -8.33
C ARG A 62 -9.46 -15.91 -9.28
N PRO A 63 -9.79 -16.53 -10.43
CA PRO A 63 -8.79 -16.91 -11.41
C PRO A 63 -8.11 -15.66 -11.96
N TRP A 64 -6.84 -15.79 -12.32
CA TRP A 64 -6.13 -14.68 -12.93
C TRP A 64 -6.58 -14.47 -14.37
N SER A 65 -6.85 -13.22 -14.73
CA SER A 65 -6.90 -12.76 -16.11
C SER A 65 -6.13 -11.43 -16.26
N PRO A 66 -5.63 -11.09 -17.47
CA PRO A 66 -4.92 -9.83 -17.68
C PRO A 66 -5.66 -8.54 -17.31
N ASN A 67 -7.00 -8.54 -17.41
CA ASN A 67 -7.83 -7.36 -17.19
C ASN A 67 -8.61 -7.43 -15.86
N ASP A 68 -8.64 -8.61 -15.21
CA ASP A 68 -9.09 -8.82 -13.84
C ASP A 68 -8.15 -9.85 -13.16
N PRO A 69 -7.03 -9.40 -12.59
CA PRO A 69 -6.06 -10.29 -11.95
C PRO A 69 -6.53 -10.86 -10.60
N GLY A 70 -7.64 -10.39 -10.05
CA GLY A 70 -8.14 -10.86 -8.75
C GLY A 70 -7.19 -10.52 -7.61
N PHE A 71 -6.58 -11.53 -7.00
CA PHE A 71 -5.53 -11.40 -5.97
C PHE A 71 -4.20 -12.03 -6.42
N ASN A 72 -4.01 -12.15 -7.73
CA ASN A 72 -2.83 -12.77 -8.32
C ASN A 72 -1.86 -11.69 -8.78
N LEU A 73 -0.81 -11.44 -7.99
CA LEU A 73 0.27 -10.52 -8.32
C LEU A 73 1.62 -11.13 -7.93
N GLY A 74 2.01 -12.19 -8.63
CA GLY A 74 3.34 -12.77 -8.51
C GLY A 74 4.30 -12.21 -9.56
N LEU A 75 5.50 -12.79 -9.63
CA LEU A 75 6.54 -12.37 -10.57
C LEU A 75 6.08 -12.46 -12.04
N LYS A 76 5.30 -13.48 -12.41
CA LYS A 76 4.81 -13.65 -13.78
C LYS A 76 3.79 -12.59 -14.17
N GLU A 77 2.88 -12.24 -13.26
CA GLU A 77 1.89 -11.19 -13.48
C GLU A 77 2.57 -9.81 -13.52
N MET A 78 3.51 -9.55 -12.61
CA MET A 78 4.33 -8.33 -12.62
C MET A 78 5.14 -8.21 -13.91
N PHE A 79 5.72 -9.30 -14.41
CA PHE A 79 6.42 -9.33 -15.69
C PHE A 79 5.47 -8.98 -16.85
N TYR A 80 4.29 -9.58 -16.89
CA TYR A 80 3.28 -9.25 -17.90
C TYR A 80 2.91 -7.77 -17.90
N TYR A 81 2.57 -7.21 -16.73
CA TYR A 81 2.17 -5.80 -16.64
C TYR A 81 3.32 -4.83 -16.96
N THR A 82 4.53 -5.14 -16.51
CA THR A 82 5.71 -4.27 -16.68
C THR A 82 6.23 -4.30 -18.11
N PHE A 83 6.43 -5.49 -18.70
CA PHE A 83 7.14 -5.64 -19.97
C PHE A 83 6.19 -5.75 -21.16
N VAL A 84 5.08 -6.50 -21.02
CA VAL A 84 4.11 -6.69 -22.11
C VAL A 84 3.17 -5.51 -22.20
N ARG A 85 2.57 -5.10 -21.07
CA ARG A 85 1.63 -3.95 -21.03
C ARG A 85 2.30 -2.60 -20.86
N ARG A 86 3.59 -2.57 -20.49
CA ARG A 86 4.40 -1.35 -20.31
C ARG A 86 3.78 -0.38 -19.30
N ILE A 87 3.08 -0.91 -18.29
CA ILE A 87 2.48 -0.12 -17.23
C ILE A 87 3.60 0.33 -16.29
N LYS A 88 3.63 1.63 -15.99
CA LYS A 88 4.60 2.26 -15.09
C LYS A 88 3.90 2.95 -13.93
N THR A 89 4.38 2.70 -12.74
CA THR A 89 3.93 3.38 -11.54
C THR A 89 4.68 4.69 -11.37
N VAL A 90 3.96 5.78 -11.11
CA VAL A 90 4.49 7.14 -10.92
C VAL A 90 4.21 7.58 -9.50
N THR A 91 5.26 7.76 -8.71
CA THR A 91 5.20 8.22 -7.32
C THR A 91 5.28 9.73 -7.26
N LEU A 92 4.14 10.42 -7.38
CA LEU A 92 4.12 11.88 -7.51
C LEU A 92 4.78 12.57 -6.31
N LEU A 93 4.50 12.09 -5.10
CA LEU A 93 5.01 12.71 -3.87
C LEU A 93 6.52 12.54 -3.67
N TYR A 94 7.19 11.73 -4.50
CA TYR A 94 8.65 11.62 -4.46
C TYR A 94 9.33 12.82 -5.13
N HIS A 95 8.60 13.54 -5.98
CA HIS A 95 9.10 14.64 -6.80
C HIS A 95 8.67 16.02 -6.31
N VAL A 96 7.95 16.10 -5.18
CA VAL A 96 7.53 17.35 -4.55
C VAL A 96 7.98 17.35 -3.09
N ASP A 97 8.17 18.53 -2.51
CA ASP A 97 8.47 18.65 -1.09
C ASP A 97 7.17 18.51 -0.28
N TYR A 98 6.76 17.25 -0.10
CA TYR A 98 5.54 16.92 0.62
C TYR A 98 5.76 17.08 2.14
N VAL A 99 5.18 18.11 2.75
CA VAL A 99 5.15 18.33 4.20
C VAL A 99 3.72 18.08 4.70
N ARG A 100 3.54 17.07 5.55
CA ARG A 100 2.19 16.64 5.97
C ARG A 100 1.41 17.73 6.70
N SER A 101 2.06 18.49 7.59
CA SER A 101 1.40 19.56 8.34
C SER A 101 0.88 20.67 7.42
N GLU A 102 1.68 21.08 6.43
CA GLU A 102 1.27 22.09 5.44
C GLU A 102 0.11 21.59 4.55
N VAL A 103 0.13 20.30 4.20
CA VAL A 103 -0.94 19.68 3.43
C VAL A 103 -2.22 19.57 4.25
N ASP A 104 -2.14 19.18 5.53
CA ASP A 104 -3.30 19.12 6.42
C ASP A 104 -3.97 20.52 6.54
N GLU A 105 -3.19 21.59 6.67
CA GLU A 105 -3.68 22.98 6.68
C GLU A 105 -4.31 23.39 5.34
N LEU A 106 -3.67 23.02 4.22
CA LEU A 106 -4.18 23.29 2.87
C LEU A 106 -5.52 22.58 2.65
N LEU A 107 -5.62 21.30 3.00
CA LEU A 107 -6.84 20.51 2.84
C LEU A 107 -7.97 21.05 3.72
N ALA A 108 -7.67 21.47 4.95
CA ALA A 108 -8.66 22.09 5.83
C ALA A 108 -9.18 23.42 5.26
N ARG A 109 -8.29 24.25 4.71
CA ARG A 109 -8.65 25.57 4.16
C ARG A 109 -9.40 25.48 2.84
N GLU A 110 -8.95 24.64 1.91
CA GLU A 110 -9.45 24.62 0.53
C GLU A 110 -10.59 23.61 0.31
N LEU A 111 -10.63 22.52 1.09
CA LEU A 111 -11.54 21.40 0.89
C LEU A 111 -12.42 21.09 2.11
N GLU A 112 -12.39 21.94 3.14
CA GLU A 112 -13.11 21.75 4.41
C GLU A 112 -12.80 20.38 5.07
N TRP A 113 -11.60 19.84 4.79
CA TRP A 113 -11.21 18.55 5.32
C TRP A 113 -10.96 18.62 6.83
N GLN A 114 -11.52 17.66 7.56
CA GLN A 114 -11.31 17.54 9.01
C GLN A 114 -10.28 16.46 9.30
N ASN A 115 -9.23 16.84 10.04
CA ASN A 115 -8.18 15.91 10.42
C ASN A 115 -8.71 14.92 11.48
N PRO A 116 -8.68 13.59 11.23
CA PRO A 116 -9.13 12.58 12.20
C PRO A 116 -8.18 12.43 13.41
N GLY A 117 -7.12 13.23 13.49
CA GLY A 117 -6.18 13.28 14.61
C GLY A 117 -4.95 12.38 14.42
N ALA A 118 -5.07 11.25 13.73
CA ALA A 118 -3.92 10.44 13.31
C ALA A 118 -4.23 9.58 12.07
N HIS A 119 -3.15 9.14 11.41
CA HIS A 119 -3.23 8.21 10.27
C HIS A 119 -3.82 6.88 10.75
N TYR A 120 -4.91 6.42 10.11
CA TYR A 120 -5.68 5.21 10.44
C TYR A 120 -6.40 5.23 11.80
N PHE A 121 -6.59 6.38 12.44
CA PHE A 121 -7.31 6.49 13.72
C PHE A 121 -8.83 6.57 13.55
N ASP A 122 -9.29 6.52 12.31
CA ASP A 122 -10.67 6.33 11.89
C ASP A 122 -11.09 4.85 11.89
N ASP A 123 -10.17 3.91 12.11
CA ASP A 123 -10.43 2.47 12.07
C ASP A 123 -9.97 1.73 13.35
N LEU A 124 -10.93 1.11 14.04
CA LEU A 124 -10.69 0.25 15.20
C LEU A 124 -9.82 -0.96 14.83
N TYR A 125 -9.95 -1.47 13.61
CA TYR A 125 -9.17 -2.59 13.11
C TYR A 125 -7.67 -2.28 13.18
N GLN A 126 -7.26 -1.08 12.78
CA GLN A 126 -5.86 -0.69 12.80
C GLN A 126 -5.30 -0.62 14.22
N SER A 127 -6.09 -0.09 15.16
CA SER A 127 -5.72 -0.06 16.58
C SER A 127 -5.44 -1.46 17.14
N VAL A 128 -6.27 -2.45 16.78
CA VAL A 128 -6.09 -3.85 17.18
C VAL A 128 -4.83 -4.45 16.55
N ILE A 129 -4.60 -4.24 15.26
CA ILE A 129 -3.42 -4.77 14.56
C ILE A 129 -2.12 -4.16 15.09
N TYR A 130 -2.11 -2.86 15.40
CA TYR A 130 -0.95 -2.21 16.04
C TYR A 130 -0.66 -2.78 17.42
N TYR A 131 -1.70 -2.95 18.25
CA TYR A 131 -1.55 -3.56 19.57
C TYR A 131 -0.99 -4.98 19.48
N LEU A 132 -1.54 -5.80 18.57
CA LEU A 132 -1.13 -7.20 18.40
C LEU A 132 0.31 -7.32 17.88
N ASN A 133 0.70 -6.50 16.89
CA ASN A 133 2.09 -6.47 16.40
C ASN A 133 3.09 -6.11 17.49
N ARG A 134 2.76 -5.09 18.31
CA ARG A 134 3.64 -4.64 19.40
C ARG A 134 3.75 -5.67 20.51
N THR A 135 2.62 -6.23 20.96
CA THR A 135 2.57 -7.11 22.15
C THR A 135 2.99 -8.53 21.86
N LYS A 136 2.59 -9.09 20.71
CA LYS A 136 2.85 -10.49 20.36
C LYS A 136 4.13 -10.69 19.57
N PHE A 137 4.44 -9.76 18.66
CA PHE A 137 5.52 -9.92 17.69
C PHE A 137 6.70 -8.97 17.93
N ASN A 138 6.61 -8.09 18.93
CA ASN A 138 7.61 -7.06 19.21
C ASN A 138 7.95 -6.18 17.98
N ILE A 139 6.93 -5.92 17.15
CA ILE A 139 7.03 -5.08 15.96
C ILE A 139 6.37 -3.74 16.25
N ASP A 140 7.15 -2.66 16.21
CA ASP A 140 6.63 -1.29 16.36
C ASP A 140 6.68 -0.55 15.01
N ARG A 141 5.53 -0.50 14.34
CA ARG A 141 5.37 0.13 13.02
C ARG A 141 5.54 1.65 13.03
N ARG A 142 5.59 2.29 14.20
CA ARG A 142 5.87 3.74 14.29
C ARG A 142 7.34 4.05 14.00
N LEU A 143 8.24 3.10 14.24
CA LEU A 143 9.68 3.31 14.14
C LEU A 143 10.12 3.72 12.74
N PHE A 144 9.59 3.09 11.68
CA PHE A 144 9.99 3.44 10.32
C PHE A 144 9.44 4.80 9.87
N ASN A 145 8.26 5.20 10.34
CA ASN A 145 7.71 6.54 10.12
C ASN A 145 8.57 7.61 10.81
N TYR A 146 8.89 7.43 12.09
CA TYR A 146 9.75 8.37 12.83
C TYR A 146 11.17 8.44 12.27
N SER A 147 11.73 7.30 11.86
CA SER A 147 13.04 7.27 11.20
C SER A 147 13.03 8.06 9.89
N ALA A 148 11.92 8.07 9.16
CA ALA A 148 11.77 8.83 7.93
C ALA A 148 11.76 10.34 8.18
N LEU A 149 11.03 10.78 9.21
CA LEU A 149 10.98 12.19 9.63
C LEU A 149 12.37 12.67 10.05
N ILE A 150 13.04 11.93 10.94
CA ILE A 150 14.40 12.24 11.40
C ILE A 150 15.38 12.36 10.21
N ARG A 151 15.35 11.39 9.27
CA ARG A 151 16.19 11.41 8.08
C ARG A 151 15.90 12.59 7.15
N SER A 152 14.67 13.09 7.17
CA SER A 152 14.21 14.22 6.35
C SER A 152 14.40 15.57 7.05
N GLY A 153 15.01 15.60 8.24
CA GLY A 153 15.23 16.83 9.01
C GLY A 153 13.96 17.41 9.62
N ARG A 154 12.97 16.56 9.92
CA ARG A 154 11.65 16.92 10.46
C ARG A 154 11.39 16.25 11.80
#